data_AF-A0A4R1RZ40-F1
#
_entry.id   AF-A0A4R1RZ40-F1
#
_cell.length_a   1.000
_cell.length_b   1.000
_cell.length_c   1.000
_cell.angle_alpha   90.00
_cell.angle_beta   90.00
_cell.angle_gamma   90.00
#
_symmetry.space_group_name_H-M   'P 1'
#
loop_
_entity.id
_entity.type
_entity.pdbx_description
1 polymer ?
#
loop_
_entity_poly.entity_id
_entity_poly.type
_entity_poly.pdbx_seq_one_letter_code
_entity_poly.pdbx_strand_id
1 'polypeptide(L)' 'MILITAMTTGIFTGAMRSAFSVALVAALICLSFAAAAAVSPGPVSILSLAVAIAGYNAGLIAFFGALIAFDRRRTA' A
#
# COMPACT_ATOMS: atom_id res chain seq x y z
N MET A 1 -1.49 -13.48 -3.01
CA MET A 1 -2.54 -12.64 -2.39
C MET A 1 -1.97 -11.34 -1.82
N ILE A 2 -0.96 -11.37 -0.93
CA ILE A 2 -0.39 -10.19 -0.24
C ILE A 2 -0.10 -8.99 -1.16
N LEU A 3 0.61 -9.21 -2.28
CA LEU A 3 0.96 -8.14 -3.22
C LEU A 3 -0.27 -7.42 -3.76
N ILE A 4 -1.24 -8.17 -4.28
CA ILE A 4 -2.46 -7.64 -4.91
C ILE A 4 -3.29 -6.88 -3.87
N THR A 5 -3.45 -7.46 -2.66
CA THR A 5 -4.17 -6.79 -1.58
C THR A 5 -3.50 -5.48 -1.19
N ALA A 6 -2.18 -5.46 -1.00
CA ALA A 6 -1.45 -4.25 -0.63
C ALA A 6 -1.50 -3.19 -1.74
N MET A 7 -1.38 -3.58 -3.01
CA MET A 7 -1.58 -2.69 -4.16
C MET A 7 -2.97 -2.04 -4.15
N THR A 8 -4.02 -2.84 -3.99
CA THR A 8 -5.39 -2.34 -3.93
C THR A 8 -5.56 -1.35 -2.77
N THR A 9 -5.02 -1.66 -1.59
CA THR A 9 -5.00 -0.74 -0.44
C THR A 9 -4.27 0.57 -0.78
N GLY A 10 -3.14 0.50 -1.47
CA GLY A 10 -2.39 1.68 -1.94
C GLY A 10 -3.23 2.58 -2.85
N ILE A 11 -3.92 2.01 -3.84
CA ILE A 11 -4.80 2.74 -4.75
C ILE A 11 -5.92 3.46 -3.97
N PHE A 12 -6.64 2.73 -3.11
CA PHE A 12 -7.75 3.32 -2.35
C PHE A 12 -7.28 4.36 -1.33
N THR A 13 -6.11 4.17 -0.72
CA THR A 13 -5.55 5.17 0.20
C THR A 13 -5.15 6.45 -0.56
N GLY A 14 -4.59 6.31 -1.76
CA GLY A 14 -4.32 7.45 -2.65
C GLY A 14 -5.61 8.22 -3.01
N ALA A 15 -6.70 7.50 -3.25
CA ALA A 15 -8.01 8.10 -3.53
C ALA A 15 -8.59 8.92 -2.37
N MET A 16 -8.16 8.66 -1.13
CA MET A 16 -8.55 9.47 0.04
C MET A 16 -7.90 10.87 0.04
N ARG A 17 -6.91 11.13 -0.82
CA ARG A 17 -6.22 12.43 -0.98
C ARG A 17 -5.67 13.02 0.32
N SER A 18 -5.32 12.16 1.28
CA SER A 18 -4.83 12.56 2.62
C SER A 18 -3.48 11.93 2.90
N ALA A 19 -2.46 12.78 3.13
CA ALA A 19 -1.12 12.33 3.50
C ALA A 19 -1.11 11.58 4.84
N PHE A 20 -1.98 11.98 5.77
CA PHE A 20 -2.16 11.27 7.04
C PHE A 20 -2.68 9.85 6.82
N SER A 21 -3.71 9.68 5.98
CA SER A 21 -4.24 8.35 5.67
C SER A 21 -3.17 7.46 5.01
N VAL A 22 -2.35 8.04 4.13
CA VAL A 22 -1.22 7.33 3.52
C VAL A 22 -0.22 6.84 4.58
N ALA A 23 0.24 7.73 5.44
CA ALA A 23 1.18 7.37 6.50
C ALA A 23 0.59 6.36 7.51
N LEU A 24 -0.67 6.55 7.90
CA LEU A 24 -1.38 5.67 8.83
C LEU A 24 -1.50 4.25 8.29
N VAL A 25 -1.89 4.10 7.02
CA VAL A 25 -2.02 2.77 6.40
C VAL A 25 -0.66 2.08 6.27
N ALA A 26 0.38 2.81 5.89
CA ALA A 26 1.75 2.26 5.87
C ALA A 26 2.18 1.77 7.27
N ALA A 27 1.89 2.55 8.33
CA ALA A 27 2.15 2.14 9.70
C ALA A 27 1.34 0.91 10.11
N LEU A 28 0.06 0.84 9.74
CA LEU A 28 -0.82 -0.31 10.00
C LEU A 28 -0.35 -1.59 9.33
N ILE A 29 0.24 -1.51 8.13
CA ILE A 29 0.89 -2.66 7.47
C ILE A 29 2.01 -3.19 8.37
N CYS A 30 2.95 -2.34 8.78
CA CYS A 30 4.04 -2.75 9.66
C CYS A 30 3.55 -3.30 11.00
N LEU A 31 2.58 -2.62 11.63
CA LEU A 31 1.97 -3.04 12.89
C LEU A 31 1.28 -4.40 12.77
N SER A 32 0.66 -4.71 11.65
CA SER A 32 0.00 -6.01 11.43
C SER A 32 1.02 -7.16 11.40
N PHE A 33 2.18 -6.96 10.79
CA PHE A 33 3.27 -7.94 10.80
C PHE A 33 3.95 -8.04 12.17
N ALA A 34 4.11 -6.91 12.88
CA ALA A 34 4.63 -6.91 14.25
C ALA A 34 3.68 -7.64 15.21
N ALA A 35 2.37 -7.41 15.10
CA ALA A 35 1.35 -8.12 15.86
C ALA A 35 1.34 -9.62 15.54
N ALA A 36 1.45 -9.99 14.25
CA ALA A 36 1.59 -11.38 13.86
C ALA A 36 2.83 -12.03 14.50
N ALA A 37 3.95 -11.33 14.59
CA ALA A 37 5.17 -11.83 15.22
C ALA A 37 5.04 -11.97 16.75
N ALA A 38 4.22 -11.13 17.38
CA ALA A 38 3.99 -11.19 18.83
C ALA A 38 2.97 -12.27 19.24
N VAL A 39 1.98 -12.55 18.40
CA VAL A 39 0.81 -13.38 18.77
C VAL A 39 0.81 -14.74 18.08
N SER A 40 1.48 -14.91 16.94
CA SER A 40 1.52 -16.18 16.22
C SER A 40 2.76 -17.00 16.60
N PRO A 41 2.62 -18.30 16.94
CA PRO A 41 3.75 -19.20 17.16
C PRO A 41 4.47 -19.59 15.85
N GLY A 42 3.91 -19.24 14.68
CA GLY A 42 4.52 -19.53 13.38
C GLY A 42 5.54 -18.48 12.95
N PRO A 43 6.50 -18.84 12.06
CA PRO A 43 7.50 -17.90 11.57
C PRO A 43 6.86 -16.79 10.74
N VAL A 44 7.24 -15.54 11.02
CA VAL A 44 6.81 -14.37 10.24
C VAL A 44 7.80 -14.10 9.11
N SER A 45 7.27 -14.06 7.88
CA SER A 45 8.09 -13.83 6.68
C SER A 45 8.37 -12.33 6.48
N ILE A 46 9.65 -11.95 6.60
CA ILE A 46 10.15 -10.61 6.28
C ILE A 46 9.97 -10.31 4.79
N LEU A 47 10.11 -11.33 3.92
CA LEU A 47 9.87 -11.18 2.49
C LEU A 47 8.40 -10.77 2.22
N SER A 48 7.45 -11.35 2.95
CA SER A 48 6.04 -10.99 2.82
C SER A 48 5.77 -9.55 3.25
N LEU A 49 6.47 -9.05 4.27
CA LEU A 49 6.41 -7.64 4.67
C LEU A 49 6.97 -6.73 3.57
N ALA A 50 8.14 -7.07 3.02
CA ALA A 50 8.74 -6.31 1.92
C ALA A 50 7.83 -6.25 0.69
N VAL A 51 7.20 -7.37 0.34
CA VAL A 51 6.21 -7.46 -0.76
C VAL A 51 4.96 -6.63 -0.47
N ALA A 52 4.49 -6.59 0.78
CA ALA A 52 3.35 -5.75 1.17
C ALA A 52 3.70 -4.26 1.05
N ILE A 53 4.87 -3.84 1.53
CA ILE A 53 5.34 -2.44 1.40
C ILE A 53 5.50 -2.08 -0.07
N ALA A 54 6.15 -2.92 -0.87
CA ALA A 54 6.33 -2.69 -2.29
C ALA A 54 4.98 -2.61 -3.02
N GLY A 55 4.04 -3.52 -2.73
CA GLY A 55 2.70 -3.52 -3.28
C GLY A 55 1.93 -2.24 -2.96
N TYR A 56 1.92 -1.83 -1.69
CA TYR A 56 1.27 -0.60 -1.25
C TYR A 56 1.79 0.64 -1.99
N ASN A 57 3.11 0.80 -2.07
CA ASN A 57 3.74 1.90 -2.79
C ASN A 57 3.48 1.84 -4.30
N ALA A 58 3.54 0.65 -4.90
CA ALA A 58 3.21 0.47 -6.31
C ALA A 58 1.76 0.85 -6.61
N GLY A 59 0.82 0.55 -5.70
CA GLY A 59 -0.58 0.98 -5.79
C GLY A 59 -0.74 2.50 -5.76
N LEU A 60 -0.03 3.19 -4.86
CA LEU A 60 -0.01 4.66 -4.82
C LEU A 60 0.57 5.26 -6.11
N ILE A 61 1.71 4.75 -6.58
CA ILE A 61 2.34 5.21 -7.82
C ILE A 61 1.41 4.99 -9.01
N ALA A 62 0.74 3.83 -9.09
CA ALA A 62 -0.23 3.54 -10.15
C ALA A 62 -1.40 4.52 -10.11
N PHE A 63 -1.94 4.83 -8.92
CA PHE A 63 -3.02 5.80 -8.76
C PHE A 63 -2.61 7.22 -9.20
N PHE A 64 -1.45 7.71 -8.75
CA PHE A 64 -0.95 9.02 -9.18
C PHE A 64 -0.62 9.06 -10.67
N GLY A 65 0.00 7.99 -11.20
CA GLY A 65 0.28 7.85 -12.63
C GLY A 65 -0.99 7.89 -13.47
N ALA A 66 -2.06 7.24 -13.02
CA ALA A 66 -3.37 7.30 -13.66
C ALA A 66 -3.94 8.72 -13.64
N LEU A 67 -3.93 9.39 -12.48
CA LEU A 67 -4.39 10.79 -12.37
C LEU A 67 -3.66 11.71 -13.35
N ILE A 68 -2.32 11.62 -13.41
CA ILE A 68 -1.51 12.42 -14.34
C ILE A 68 -1.85 12.06 -15.79
N ALA A 69 -2.00 10.78 -16.12
CA ALA A 69 -2.35 10.35 -17.46
C ALA A 69 -3.72 10.86 -17.91
N PHE A 70 -4.72 10.87 -17.02
CA PHE A 70 -6.05 11.42 -17.31
C PHE A 70 -6.03 12.95 -17.46
N ASP A 71 -5.27 13.66 -16.61
CA ASP A 71 -5.14 15.12 -16.70
C ASP A 71 -4.45 15.55 -18.01
N ARG A 72 -3.40 14.83 -18.43
CA ARG A 72 -2.72 15.06 -19.71
C ARG A 72 -3.62 14.81 -20.92
N ARG A 73 -4.53 13.82 -20.85
CA ARG A 73 -5.50 13.56 -21.93
C ARG A 73 -6.60 14.61 -22.03
N ARG A 74 -6.90 15.31 -20.94
CA ARG A 74 -7.92 16.36 -20.90
C ARG A 74 -7.39 17.72 -21.41
N THR A 75 -6.08 17.91 -21.37
CA THR A 75 -5.40 19.15 -21.77
C THR A 75 -4.82 19.13 -23.19
N ALA A 76 -4.82 17.96 -23.85
CA ALA A 76 -4.43 17.75 -25.25
C ALA A 76 -5.66 17.79 -26.17
#